data_AF-A0A5J4JIF9-F1
#
_entry.id   AF-A0A5J4JIF9-F1
#
_cell.length_a   1.000
_cell.length_b   1.000
_cell.length_c   1.000
_cell.angle_alpha   90.00
_cell.angle_beta   90.00
_cell.angle_gamma   90.00
#
_symmetry.space_group_name_H-M   'P 1'
#
loop_
_entity.id
_entity.type
_entity.pdbx_description
1 polymer ?
#
loop_
_entity_poly.entity_id
_entity_poly.type
_entity_poly.pdbx_seq_one_letter_code
_entity_poly.pdbx_strand_id
1 'polypeptide(L)'
;MGKTEEICPKSRHKRAVLLLYYTLQKPDVPKKAKATIIGALGYFILPTDLFPDILPAGFTDDLGALGLALIQVAMYIDDNVKAEAKGKLKQWFGELVHTSKIDQK
;
A
#
# COMPACT_ATOMS: atom_id res chain seq x y z
N MET A 1 19.09 20.27 2.73
CA MET A 1 17.92 20.07 1.85
C MET A 1 17.76 18.60 1.55
N GLY A 2 16.74 17.95 2.11
CA GLY A 2 16.49 16.52 1.91
C GLY A 2 16.00 16.25 0.48
N LYS A 3 16.68 15.33 -0.22
CA LYS A 3 16.22 14.80 -1.51
C LYS A 3 14.81 14.22 -1.30
N THR A 4 13.80 14.89 -1.82
CA THR A 4 12.51 14.28 -2.13
C THR A 4 12.77 13.22 -3.18
N GLU A 5 12.89 11.98 -2.73
CA GLU A 5 13.04 10.83 -3.62
C GLU A 5 11.80 10.73 -4.49
N GLU A 6 11.97 11.01 -5.78
CA GLU A 6 10.94 10.94 -6.80
C GLU A 6 10.49 9.48 -6.95
N ILE A 7 9.28 9.18 -6.50
CA ILE A 7 8.73 7.82 -6.44
C ILE A 7 8.16 7.50 -7.82
N CYS A 8 8.79 6.58 -8.55
CA CYS A 8 8.32 6.10 -9.84
C CYS A 8 6.83 5.64 -9.76
N PRO A 9 5.92 6.18 -10.61
CA PRO A 9 4.47 5.98 -10.51
C PRO A 9 4.02 4.51 -10.54
N LYS A 10 4.78 3.62 -11.20
CA LYS A 10 4.51 2.17 -11.25
C LYS A 10 4.65 1.44 -9.89
N SER A 11 5.25 2.05 -8.88
CA SER A 11 5.56 1.41 -7.58
C SER A 11 4.64 1.83 -6.42
N ARG A 12 3.61 2.65 -6.70
CA ARG A 12 2.78 3.32 -5.68
C ARG A 12 1.94 2.34 -4.82
N HIS A 13 1.37 1.31 -5.42
CA HIS A 13 0.50 0.33 -4.72
C HIS A 13 1.29 -0.58 -3.77
N LYS A 14 2.48 -1.04 -4.17
CA LYS A 14 3.36 -1.87 -3.33
C LYS A 14 3.80 -1.14 -2.07
N ARG A 15 4.09 0.15 -2.21
CA ARG A 15 4.46 1.02 -1.09
C ARG A 15 3.29 1.22 -0.13
N ALA A 16 2.08 1.44 -0.64
CA ALA A 16 0.88 1.60 0.19
C ALA A 16 0.66 0.38 1.10
N VAL A 17 0.73 -0.82 0.51
CA VAL A 17 0.57 -2.09 1.24
C VAL A 17 1.63 -2.23 2.33
N LEU A 18 2.90 -1.94 2.03
CA LEU A 18 3.97 -2.04 3.03
C LEU A 18 3.85 -0.98 4.13
N LEU A 19 3.47 0.25 3.80
CA LEU A 19 3.22 1.29 4.81
C LEU A 19 2.10 0.86 5.76
N LEU A 20 0.99 0.35 5.23
CA LEU A 20 -0.11 -0.18 6.03
C LEU A 20 0.35 -1.37 6.90
N TYR A 21 1.09 -2.32 6.33
CA TYR A 21 1.61 -3.50 7.03
C TYR A 21 2.56 -3.15 8.19
N TYR A 22 3.49 -2.21 7.99
CA TYR A 22 4.41 -1.78 9.05
C TYR A 22 3.70 -0.91 10.10
N THR A 23 2.73 -0.09 9.68
CA THR A 23 1.88 0.66 10.61
C THR A 23 1.03 -0.27 11.49
N LEU A 24 0.51 -1.37 10.95
CA LEU A 24 -0.27 -2.37 11.69
C LEU A 24 0.51 -2.99 12.87
N GLN A 25 1.82 -3.16 12.70
CA GLN A 25 2.69 -3.78 13.70
C GLN A 25 2.99 -2.88 14.91
N LYS A 26 2.81 -1.56 14.76
CA LYS A 26 3.07 -0.61 15.83
C LYS A 26 2.15 -0.82 17.04
N PRO A 27 2.66 -0.83 18.28
CA PRO A 27 1.85 -1.04 19.48
C PRO A 27 0.95 0.17 19.80
N ASP A 28 1.37 1.38 19.42
CA ASP A 28 0.68 2.65 19.63
C ASP A 28 -0.53 2.89 18.70
N VAL A 29 -0.73 2.02 17.70
CA VAL A 29 -1.88 2.13 16.79
C VAL A 29 -3.13 1.56 17.45
N PRO A 30 -4.23 2.33 17.56
CA PRO A 30 -5.45 1.88 18.21
C PRO A 30 -6.09 0.71 17.46
N LYS A 31 -6.74 -0.19 18.20
CA LYS A 31 -7.36 -1.42 17.66
C LYS A 31 -8.32 -1.15 16.49
N LYS A 32 -9.07 -0.04 16.53
CA LYS A 32 -9.96 0.37 15.44
C LYS A 32 -9.19 0.67 14.14
N ALA A 33 -8.10 1.42 14.22
CA ALA A 33 -7.25 1.69 13.07
C ALA A 33 -6.57 0.41 12.54
N LYS A 34 -6.13 -0.49 13.43
CA LYS A 34 -5.63 -1.81 13.04
C LYS A 34 -6.69 -2.62 12.28
N ALA A 35 -7.94 -2.62 12.74
CA ALA A 35 -9.04 -3.29 12.04
C ALA A 35 -9.28 -2.71 10.64
N THR A 36 -9.20 -1.38 10.47
CA THR A 36 -9.28 -0.73 9.15
C THR A 36 -8.14 -1.17 8.23
N ILE A 37 -6.90 -1.20 8.74
CA ILE A 37 -5.74 -1.68 7.97
C ILE A 37 -5.93 -3.14 7.55
N ILE A 38 -6.35 -4.00 8.47
CA ILE A 38 -6.58 -5.43 8.20
C ILE A 38 -7.69 -5.59 7.15
N GLY A 39 -8.78 -4.82 7.24
CA GLY A 39 -9.85 -4.83 6.23
C GLY A 39 -9.36 -4.42 4.84
N ALA A 40 -8.57 -3.34 4.75
CA ALA A 40 -8.02 -2.87 3.48
C ALA A 40 -6.99 -3.84 2.88
N LEU A 41 -6.11 -4.42 3.71
CA LEU A 41 -5.15 -5.44 3.26
C LEU A 41 -5.85 -6.76 2.88
N GLY A 42 -6.88 -7.16 3.63
CA GLY A 42 -7.70 -8.34 3.34
C GLY A 42 -8.39 -8.19 1.99
N TYR A 43 -9.05 -7.05 1.74
CA TYR A 43 -9.69 -6.76 0.46
C TYR A 43 -8.69 -6.84 -0.71
N PHE A 44 -7.48 -6.31 -0.55
CA PHE A 44 -6.43 -6.35 -1.59
C PHE A 44 -5.92 -7.77 -1.91
N ILE A 45 -6.00 -8.73 -0.98
CA ILE A 45 -5.47 -10.10 -1.14
C ILE A 45 -6.57 -11.10 -1.53
N LEU A 46 -7.83 -10.82 -1.19
CA LEU A 46 -8.94 -11.71 -1.51
C LEU A 46 -9.11 -11.84 -3.03
N PRO A 47 -9.45 -13.04 -3.55
CA PRO A 47 -9.94 -13.16 -4.92
C PRO A 47 -11.21 -12.29 -4.99
N THR A 48 -11.20 -11.29 -5.87
CA THR A 48 -12.04 -10.08 -5.93
C THR A 48 -13.57 -10.34 -6.08
N ASP A 49 -14.08 -11.53 -5.74
CA ASP A 49 -15.45 -12.00 -6.00
C ASP A 49 -16.32 -12.20 -4.73
N LEU A 50 -15.89 -11.74 -3.53
CA LEU A 50 -16.64 -12.00 -2.28
C LEU A 50 -17.63 -10.87 -1.86
N PHE A 51 -17.69 -9.78 -2.61
CA PHE A 51 -18.67 -8.70 -2.41
C PHE A 51 -19.38 -8.31 -3.72
N PRO A 52 -20.03 -9.26 -4.44
CA PRO A 52 -21.09 -8.83 -5.34
C PRO A 52 -22.23 -8.27 -4.45
N ASP A 53 -22.79 -7.14 -4.85
CA ASP A 53 -24.07 -6.57 -4.34
C ASP A 53 -24.10 -5.51 -3.22
N ILE A 54 -23.00 -4.90 -2.75
CA ILE A 54 -23.10 -3.79 -1.74
C ILE A 54 -22.73 -2.38 -2.28
N LEU A 55 -21.98 -2.25 -3.38
CA LEU A 55 -21.51 -0.93 -3.85
C LEU A 55 -21.90 -0.66 -5.31
N PRO A 56 -22.84 0.28 -5.59
CA PRO A 56 -23.33 0.56 -6.95
C PRO A 56 -22.41 1.49 -7.75
N ALA A 57 -21.08 1.30 -7.68
CA ALA A 57 -20.12 2.08 -8.47
C ALA A 57 -18.73 1.42 -8.57
N GLY A 58 -18.58 0.55 -9.58
CA GLY A 58 -17.41 0.28 -10.43
C GLY A 58 -15.97 0.40 -9.89
N PHE A 59 -15.21 -0.71 -10.00
CA PHE A 59 -13.81 -0.89 -10.47
C PHE A 59 -12.69 0.10 -10.06
N THR A 60 -12.96 1.07 -9.20
CA THR A 60 -12.05 2.13 -8.73
C THR A 60 -11.55 1.84 -7.31
N ASP A 61 -12.03 0.75 -6.69
CA ASP A 61 -12.05 0.57 -5.24
C ASP A 61 -10.76 -0.02 -4.63
N ASP A 62 -9.91 -0.77 -5.35
CA ASP A 62 -8.68 -1.35 -4.76
C ASP A 62 -7.65 -0.28 -4.32
N LEU A 63 -7.48 0.77 -5.12
CA LEU A 63 -6.64 1.91 -4.76
C LEU A 63 -7.39 2.90 -3.85
N GLY A 64 -8.72 2.93 -3.93
CA GLY A 64 -9.59 3.72 -3.07
C GLY A 64 -9.53 3.26 -1.62
N ALA A 65 -9.77 1.98 -1.36
CA ALA A 65 -9.74 1.39 -0.02
C ALA A 65 -8.34 1.48 0.62
N LEU A 66 -7.28 1.14 -0.12
CA LEU A 66 -5.90 1.31 0.36
C LEU A 66 -5.57 2.79 0.61
N GLY A 67 -6.02 3.69 -0.26
CA GLY A 67 -5.83 5.14 -0.13
C GLY A 67 -6.54 5.72 1.09
N LEU A 68 -7.80 5.34 1.32
CA LEU A 68 -8.58 5.75 2.49
C LEU A 68 -7.98 5.20 3.79
N ALA A 69 -7.56 3.94 3.80
CA ALA A 69 -6.86 3.36 4.94
C ALA A 69 -5.55 4.11 5.23
N LEU A 70 -4.77 4.46 4.19
CA LEU A 70 -3.55 5.25 4.34
C LEU A 70 -3.83 6.64 4.94
N ILE A 71 -4.85 7.34 4.44
CA ILE A 71 -5.25 8.65 4.99
C ILE A 71 -5.67 8.49 6.44
N GLN A 72 -6.47 7.47 6.75
CA GLN A 72 -6.99 7.23 8.09
C GLN A 72 -5.89 6.95 9.12
N VAL A 73 -4.78 6.32 8.70
CA VAL A 73 -3.66 5.97 9.58
C VAL A 73 -2.42 6.83 9.37
N ALA A 74 -2.49 7.88 8.54
CA ALA A 74 -1.36 8.71 8.15
C ALA A 74 -0.59 9.28 9.35
N MET A 75 -1.30 9.63 10.43
CA MET A 75 -0.71 10.15 11.67
C MET A 75 0.19 9.14 12.41
N TYR A 76 0.05 7.85 12.13
CA TYR A 76 0.87 6.78 12.71
C TYR A 76 2.03 6.37 11.80
N ILE A 77 2.11 6.92 10.59
CA ILE A 77 3.18 6.65 9.61
C ILE A 77 4.36 7.59 9.89
N ASP A 78 5.23 7.15 10.79
CA ASP A 78 6.49 7.83 11.09
C ASP A 78 7.63 7.44 10.12
N ASP A 79 8.79 8.05 10.31
CA ASP A 79 9.95 7.82 9.44
C ASP A 79 10.55 6.42 9.58
N ASN A 80 10.38 5.74 10.72
CA ASN A 80 10.79 4.35 10.86
C ASN A 80 9.91 3.44 9.98
N VAL A 81 8.59 3.61 10.00
CA VAL A 81 7.67 2.88 9.11
C VAL A 81 8.03 3.09 7.63
N LYS A 82 8.34 4.33 7.24
CA LYS A 82 8.76 4.65 5.86
C LYS A 82 10.09 3.98 5.50
N ALA A 83 11.05 3.97 6.43
CA ALA A 83 12.36 3.36 6.24
C ALA A 83 12.24 1.83 6.09
N GLU A 84 11.46 1.17 6.94
CA GLU A 84 11.19 -0.26 6.84
C GLU A 84 10.50 -0.62 5.53
N ALA A 85 9.44 0.11 5.16
CA ALA A 85 8.74 -0.10 3.90
C ALA A 85 9.68 0.08 2.70
N LYS A 86 10.53 1.11 2.71
CA LYS A 86 11.52 1.36 1.65
C LYS A 86 12.58 0.25 1.60
N GLY A 87 13.11 -0.15 2.75
CA GLY A 87 14.08 -1.24 2.86
C GLY A 87 13.52 -2.55 2.31
N LYS A 88 12.27 -2.87 2.67
CA LYS A 88 11.59 -4.07 2.19
C LYS A 88 11.27 -4.02 0.69
N LEU A 89 10.84 -2.86 0.19
CA LEU A 89 10.68 -2.65 -1.25
C LEU A 89 11.99 -2.89 -2.01
N LYS A 90 13.08 -2.32 -1.52
CA LYS A 90 14.41 -2.51 -2.13
C LYS A 90 14.90 -3.95 -2.00
N GLN A 91 14.60 -4.64 -0.91
CA GLN A 91 14.98 -6.04 -0.74
C GLN A 91 14.20 -6.96 -1.68
N TRP A 92 12.89 -6.78 -1.79
CA TRP A 92 12.01 -7.68 -2.54
C TRP A 92 11.94 -7.36 -4.03
N PHE A 93 12.10 -6.10 -4.40
CA PHE A 93 12.00 -5.64 -5.79
C PHE A 93 13.30 -5.04 -6.33
N GLY A 94 14.43 -5.33 -5.65
CA GLY A 94 15.73 -4.65 -5.71
C GLY A 94 16.44 -4.44 -7.03
N GLU A 95 15.92 -4.95 -8.14
CA GLU A 95 16.42 -4.67 -9.50
C GLU A 95 15.35 -4.90 -10.59
N LEU A 96 14.06 -5.00 -10.21
CA LEU A 96 12.96 -5.29 -11.17
C LEU A 96 12.34 -4.03 -11.80
N VAL A 97 13.11 -2.94 -11.83
CA VAL A 97 12.94 -1.86 -12.82
C VAL A 97 14.06 -1.95 -13.87
N HIS A 98 14.58 -3.15 -14.15
CA HIS A 98 14.81 -3.45 -15.55
C HIS A 98 13.44 -3.54 -16.20
N THR A 99 13.05 -2.43 -16.84
CA THR A 99 12.06 -2.42 -17.90
C THR A 99 12.48 -3.49 -18.90
N SER A 100 12.00 -4.72 -18.73
CA SER A 100 11.98 -5.69 -19.80
C SER A 100 11.09 -5.08 -20.86
N LYS A 101 11.75 -4.53 -21.88
CA LYS A 101 11.21 -4.22 -23.20
C LYS A 101 9.90 -4.96 -23.46
N ILE A 102 8.82 -4.20 -23.55
CA ILE A 102 7.82 -4.48 -24.57
C ILE A 102 7.77 -3.22 -25.43
N ASP A 103 8.91 -2.96 -26.05
CA ASP A 103 8.96 -2.26 -27.33
C ASP A 103 8.80 -3.35 -28.40
N GLN A 104 7.80 -3.15 -29.24
CA GLN A 104 7.53 -3.80 -30.53
C GLN A 104 7.52 -5.34 -30.64
N LYS A 105 6.32 -5.87 -30.95
CA LYS A 105 6.11 -6.46 -32.28
C LYS A 105 4.71 -6.12 -32.79
#